data_AF-A0A0A9XJA2-F1
#
_entry.id   AF-A0A0A9XJA2-F1
#
_cell.length_a   1.000
_cell.length_b   1.000
_cell.length_c   1.000
_cell.angle_alpha   90.00
_cell.angle_beta   90.00
_cell.angle_gamma   90.00
#
_symmetry.space_group_name_H-M   'P 1'
#
loop_
_entity.id
_entity.type
_entity.pdbx_description
1 polymer ?
#
loop_
_entity_poly.entity_id
_entity_poly.type
_entity_poly.pdbx_seq_one_letter_code
_entity_poly.pdbx_strand_id
1 'polypeptide(L)'
;MELEGHDEDMMPYKIVDVSREKRFGIVANSLESLTSRAIGKLGIAGSVKVVLEQDGTEVDEEDYFNTLEKNTSLMILSADENWAPPGKRKVHQEGCGDETDGGHGIQGLLQRLQSDIGQVSLLGGCELELLSDMDPDSLTDIVQDRVFLDQLKEASGRFLSDKRQAQEAMDLLKLYHRQSSGIVEAKKGTLAQ
;
A
#
# COMPACT_ATOMS: atom_id res chain seq x y z
N MET A 1 -43.58 13.52 33.65
CA MET A 1 -42.73 13.79 32.47
C MET A 1 -41.46 13.02 32.71
N GLU A 2 -41.45 11.81 32.20
CA GLU A 2 -40.27 10.95 32.13
C GLU A 2 -39.25 11.65 31.22
N LEU A 3 -38.08 11.93 31.76
CA LEU A 3 -36.91 12.29 30.96
C LEU A 3 -36.04 11.04 30.96
N GLU A 4 -36.38 10.11 30.07
CA GLU A 4 -35.52 9.00 29.70
C GLU A 4 -34.29 9.59 28.99
N GLY A 5 -33.24 9.86 29.77
CA GLY A 5 -31.91 10.03 29.24
C GLY A 5 -31.44 8.64 28.79
N HIS A 6 -31.54 8.38 27.49
CA HIS A 6 -30.93 7.21 26.88
C HIS A 6 -29.40 7.42 26.98
N ASP A 7 -28.80 6.94 28.07
CA ASP A 7 -27.37 6.66 28.18
C ASP A 7 -27.04 5.52 27.19
N GLU A 8 -27.15 5.77 25.88
CA GLU A 8 -26.69 4.80 24.89
C GLU A 8 -25.19 4.73 24.94
N ASP A 9 -24.68 3.57 25.40
CA ASP A 9 -23.29 3.13 25.45
C ASP A 9 -22.41 3.86 24.44
N MET A 10 -21.86 5.01 24.86
CA MET A 10 -20.92 5.79 24.07
C MET A 10 -19.60 5.03 24.08
N MET A 11 -19.33 4.29 23.01
CA MET A 11 -18.22 3.36 22.93
C MET A 11 -16.95 4.04 22.43
N PRO A 12 -15.79 3.80 23.06
CA PRO A 12 -14.52 4.33 22.58
C PRO A 12 -14.00 3.48 21.41
N TYR A 13 -13.84 4.14 20.26
CA TYR A 13 -13.23 3.60 19.05
C TYR A 13 -11.87 4.23 18.82
N LYS A 14 -10.94 3.47 18.24
CA LYS A 14 -9.63 3.98 17.85
C LYS A 14 -9.68 4.31 16.37
N ILE A 15 -9.46 5.57 16.04
CA ILE A 15 -9.37 6.05 14.66
C ILE A 15 -7.90 6.23 14.30
N VAL A 16 -7.50 5.66 13.19
CA VAL A 16 -6.14 5.73 12.66
C VAL A 16 -6.16 6.50 11.35
N ASP A 17 -5.18 7.38 11.18
CA ASP A 17 -4.96 8.11 9.92
C ASP A 17 -4.54 7.15 8.79
N VAL A 18 -4.79 7.51 7.53
CA VAL A 18 -4.36 6.72 6.35
C VAL A 18 -2.87 6.38 6.39
N SER A 19 -2.04 7.28 6.93
CA SER A 19 -0.59 7.12 7.01
C SER A 19 -0.17 6.21 8.18
N ARG A 20 -1.13 5.78 9.03
CA ARG A 20 -0.94 5.04 10.29
C ARG A 20 -0.02 5.75 11.30
N GLU A 21 0.34 7.01 11.05
CA GLU A 21 1.23 7.83 11.88
C GLU A 21 0.51 8.46 13.08
N LYS A 22 -0.78 8.78 12.93
CA LYS A 22 -1.60 9.40 13.97
C LYS A 22 -2.77 8.51 14.35
N ARG A 23 -3.03 8.40 15.65
CA ARG A 23 -4.12 7.61 16.23
C ARG A 23 -4.90 8.46 17.22
N PHE A 24 -6.21 8.48 17.08
CA PHE A 24 -7.11 9.27 17.91
C PHE A 24 -8.21 8.38 18.47
N GLY A 25 -8.53 8.54 19.75
CA GLY A 25 -9.73 7.92 20.33
C GLY A 25 -10.95 8.78 20.05
N ILE A 26 -11.98 8.20 19.42
CA ILE A 26 -13.28 8.86 19.25
C ILE A 26 -14.33 8.05 19.98
N VAL A 27 -15.10 8.72 20.82
CA VAL A 27 -16.26 8.13 21.49
C VAL A 27 -17.48 8.43 20.64
N ALA A 28 -18.23 7.40 20.25
CA ALA A 28 -19.44 7.53 19.44
C ALA A 28 -20.43 6.40 19.77
N ASN A 29 -21.70 6.60 19.45
CA ASN A 29 -22.77 5.60 19.55
C ASN A 29 -23.24 5.10 18.17
N SER A 30 -23.02 5.89 17.12
CA SER A 30 -23.39 5.56 15.73
C SER A 30 -22.23 5.84 14.78
N LEU A 31 -22.24 5.14 13.64
CA LEU A 31 -21.25 5.31 12.57
C LEU A 31 -21.22 6.75 12.05
N GLU A 32 -22.38 7.40 11.90
CA GLU A 32 -22.49 8.80 11.44
C GLU A 32 -21.79 9.77 12.41
N SER A 33 -21.99 9.55 13.72
CA SER A 33 -21.39 10.38 14.78
C SER A 33 -19.88 10.18 14.87
N LEU A 34 -19.40 8.94 14.72
CA LEU A 34 -17.98 8.62 14.59
C LEU A 34 -17.36 9.30 13.37
N THR A 35 -18.02 9.18 12.23
CA THR A 35 -17.57 9.72 10.94
C THR A 35 -17.47 11.24 11.00
N SER A 36 -18.52 11.92 11.47
CA SER A 36 -18.54 13.38 11.62
C SER A 36 -17.43 13.89 12.54
N ARG A 37 -17.20 13.22 13.67
CA ARG A 37 -16.11 13.57 14.59
C ARG A 37 -14.74 13.29 13.99
N ALA A 38 -14.60 12.21 13.22
CA ALA A 38 -13.35 11.85 12.59
C ALA A 38 -13.00 12.83 11.45
N ILE A 39 -13.96 13.20 10.60
CA ILE A 39 -13.84 14.27 9.59
C ILE A 39 -13.35 15.56 10.26
N GLY A 40 -13.98 15.98 11.35
CA GLY A 40 -13.59 17.19 12.08
C GLY A 40 -12.20 17.11 12.71
N LYS A 41 -11.74 15.90 13.08
CA LYS A 41 -10.40 15.67 13.64
C LYS A 41 -9.31 15.57 12.59
N LEU A 42 -9.59 14.95 11.45
CA LEU A 42 -8.65 14.79 10.33
C LEU A 42 -8.65 16.02 9.41
N GLY A 43 -9.68 16.87 9.46
CA GLY A 43 -9.79 18.05 8.60
C GLY A 43 -10.09 17.71 7.15
N ILE A 44 -10.61 16.52 6.87
CA ILE A 44 -11.03 16.10 5.52
C ILE A 44 -12.36 16.79 5.22
N ALA A 45 -12.50 17.36 4.02
CA ALA A 45 -13.77 17.88 3.53
C ALA A 45 -14.29 17.00 2.39
N GLY A 46 -15.39 16.27 2.61
CA GLY A 46 -16.03 15.48 1.56
C GLY A 46 -16.56 14.13 2.01
N SER A 47 -16.86 13.26 1.03
CA SER A 47 -17.23 11.86 1.27
C SER A 47 -16.04 11.11 1.84
N VAL A 48 -16.23 10.54 3.02
CA VAL A 48 -15.24 9.67 3.67
C VAL A 48 -15.76 8.25 3.75
N LYS A 49 -14.84 7.29 3.72
CA LYS A 49 -15.08 5.88 3.90
C LYS A 49 -14.47 5.43 5.21
N VAL A 50 -15.23 4.68 6.00
CA VAL A 50 -14.75 4.06 7.22
C VAL A 50 -14.35 2.63 6.89
N VAL A 51 -13.13 2.23 7.23
CA VAL A 51 -12.63 0.87 7.01
C VAL A 51 -11.98 0.32 8.26
N LEU A 52 -11.88 -1.00 8.38
CA LEU A 52 -11.11 -1.65 9.43
C LEU A 52 -9.60 -1.53 9.20
N GLU A 53 -8.83 -1.14 10.22
CA GLU A 53 -7.37 -0.98 10.10
C GLU A 53 -6.64 -2.30 9.78
N GLN A 54 -7.20 -3.42 10.25
CA GLN A 54 -6.62 -4.76 10.13
C GLN A 54 -6.71 -5.33 8.71
N ASP A 55 -7.87 -5.25 8.06
CA ASP A 55 -8.14 -5.95 6.80
C ASP A 55 -8.71 -5.04 5.69
N GLY A 56 -9.06 -3.79 6.01
CA GLY A 56 -9.57 -2.84 5.03
C GLY A 56 -11.03 -3.03 4.66
N THR A 57 -11.76 -3.88 5.39
CA THR A 57 -13.20 -4.05 5.25
C THR A 57 -13.91 -2.72 5.44
N GLU A 58 -14.70 -2.30 4.46
CA GLU A 58 -15.53 -1.09 4.54
C GLU A 58 -16.66 -1.31 5.55
N VAL A 59 -16.85 -0.32 6.42
CA VAL A 59 -17.90 -0.28 7.43
C VAL A 59 -18.85 0.84 7.04
N ASP A 60 -19.82 0.53 6.17
CA ASP A 60 -20.92 1.44 5.83
C ASP A 60 -22.23 1.08 6.56
N GLU A 61 -22.31 -0.12 7.12
CA GLU A 61 -23.49 -0.63 7.81
C GLU A 61 -23.42 -0.43 9.33
N GLU A 62 -24.46 0.16 9.92
CA GLU A 62 -24.56 0.36 11.37
C GLU A 62 -24.68 -0.96 12.15
N ASP A 63 -25.31 -1.98 11.56
CA ASP A 63 -25.42 -3.32 12.17
C ASP A 63 -24.03 -3.92 12.37
N TYR A 64 -23.19 -3.83 11.33
CA TYR A 64 -21.79 -4.25 11.42
C TYR A 64 -21.03 -3.46 12.48
N PHE A 65 -21.20 -2.14 12.51
CA PHE A 65 -20.57 -1.27 13.51
C PHE A 65 -20.90 -1.66 14.95
N ASN A 66 -22.14 -2.09 15.22
CA ASN A 66 -22.57 -2.56 16.54
C ASN A 66 -22.01 -3.94 16.92
N THR A 67 -21.67 -4.78 15.94
CA THR A 67 -20.99 -6.06 16.20
C THR A 67 -19.50 -5.90 16.51
N LEU A 68 -18.91 -4.73 16.23
CA LEU A 68 -17.49 -4.47 16.47
C LEU A 68 -17.17 -4.43 17.97
N GLU A 69 -16.02 -5.00 18.32
CA GLU A 69 -15.59 -5.09 19.70
C GLU A 69 -15.14 -3.74 20.27
N LYS A 70 -15.19 -3.59 21.60
CA LYS A 70 -14.74 -2.38 22.29
C LYS A 70 -13.26 -2.16 21.98
N ASN A 71 -12.86 -0.96 21.57
CA ASN A 71 -11.49 -0.60 21.12
C ASN A 71 -11.10 -1.04 19.70
N THR A 72 -12.06 -1.33 18.83
CA THR A 72 -11.79 -1.59 17.42
C THR A 72 -11.04 -0.41 16.76
N SER A 73 -9.98 -0.75 16.01
CA SER A 73 -9.20 0.19 15.21
C SER A 73 -9.85 0.37 13.84
N LEU A 74 -10.44 1.54 13.65
CA LEU A 74 -11.02 1.99 12.39
C LEU A 74 -10.07 2.99 11.73
N MET A 75 -10.10 3.04 10.41
CA MET A 75 -9.36 4.00 9.59
C MET A 75 -10.36 4.76 8.74
N ILE A 76 -10.12 6.05 8.59
CA ILE A 76 -10.97 6.93 7.79
C ILE A 76 -10.19 7.31 6.55
N LEU A 77 -10.84 7.17 5.39
CA LEU A 77 -10.28 7.46 4.09
C LEU A 77 -11.11 8.55 3.41
N SER A 78 -10.45 9.51 2.78
CA SER A 78 -11.12 10.44 1.85
C SER A 78 -11.50 9.71 0.55
N ALA A 79 -12.36 10.32 -0.27
CA ALA A 79 -12.71 9.80 -1.61
C ALA A 79 -11.50 9.55 -2.52
N ASP A 80 -10.41 10.30 -2.34
CA ASP A 80 -9.13 10.14 -3.06
C ASP A 80 -8.18 9.13 -2.40
N GLU A 81 -8.55 8.60 -1.23
CA GLU A 81 -7.70 7.73 -0.42
C GLU A 81 -8.26 6.30 -0.40
N ASN A 82 -7.36 5.33 -0.29
CA ASN A 82 -7.68 3.91 -0.36
C ASN A 82 -6.92 3.20 0.75
N TRP A 83 -7.52 2.19 1.35
CA TRP A 83 -6.88 1.41 2.38
C TRP A 83 -5.66 0.69 1.82
N ALA A 84 -4.55 0.70 2.56
CA ALA A 84 -3.36 -0.05 2.22
C ALA A 84 -2.93 -0.91 3.41
N PRO A 85 -2.51 -2.17 3.18
CA PRO A 85 -2.05 -3.05 4.25
C PRO A 85 -0.77 -2.51 4.91
N PRO A 86 -0.53 -2.84 6.19
CA PRO A 86 0.65 -2.39 6.91
C PRO A 86 1.91 -2.89 6.19
N GLY A 87 2.81 -1.96 5.82
CA GLY A 87 4.05 -2.27 5.09
C GLY A 87 4.01 -1.93 3.60
N LYS A 88 2.84 -1.60 3.03
CA LYS A 88 2.77 -0.91 1.74
C LYS A 88 2.38 0.54 2.01
N ARG A 89 3.38 1.38 2.30
CA ARG A 89 3.19 2.82 2.12
C ARG A 89 2.67 2.99 0.69
N LYS A 90 1.67 3.85 0.51
CA LYS A 90 1.24 4.27 -0.82
C LYS A 90 2.45 4.86 -1.54
N VAL A 91 3.17 4.01 -2.27
CA VAL A 91 3.78 4.43 -3.53
C VAL A 91 2.59 5.05 -4.26
N HIS A 92 2.71 6.34 -4.57
CA HIS A 92 1.78 7.00 -5.47
C HIS A 92 1.53 6.03 -6.61
N GLN A 93 0.31 5.52 -6.70
CA GLN A 93 -0.13 4.75 -7.84
C GLN A 93 -0.35 5.76 -8.97
N GLU A 94 0.74 6.33 -9.46
CA GLU A 94 0.90 6.68 -10.85
C GLU A 94 1.22 5.32 -11.48
N GLY A 95 0.23 4.49 -11.82
CA GLY A 95 -0.69 4.85 -12.85
C GLY A 95 0.14 5.05 -14.10
N CYS A 96 0.20 4.03 -14.94
CA CYS A 96 0.62 4.17 -16.34
C CYS A 96 -0.39 5.11 -17.00
N GLY A 97 -0.25 6.40 -16.74
CA GLY A 97 -0.94 7.51 -17.35
C GLY A 97 0.07 8.17 -18.27
N ASP A 98 -0.04 7.83 -19.55
CA ASP A 98 0.53 8.61 -20.63
C ASP A 98 -0.03 10.03 -20.53
N GLU A 99 0.63 10.92 -19.81
CA GLU A 99 0.38 12.35 -19.89
C GLU A 99 1.67 13.13 -19.60
N THR A 100 2.17 13.73 -20.68
CA THR A 100 3.16 14.80 -20.67
C THR A 100 2.73 15.93 -19.74
N ASP A 101 3.28 16.03 -18.54
CA ASP A 101 3.50 17.32 -17.85
C ASP A 101 4.57 17.18 -16.76
N GLY A 102 5.40 18.21 -16.61
CA GLY A 102 6.63 18.15 -15.82
C GLY A 102 6.38 18.11 -14.31
N GLY A 103 7.01 17.18 -13.60
CA GLY A 103 7.03 17.25 -12.13
C GLY A 103 7.83 16.20 -11.38
N HIS A 104 7.84 14.93 -11.80
CA HIS A 104 8.49 13.85 -11.05
C HIS A 104 9.27 12.87 -11.94
N GLY A 105 10.01 13.39 -12.92
CA GLY A 105 11.01 12.60 -13.66
C GLY A 105 12.12 12.07 -12.74
N ILE A 106 13.08 11.33 -13.31
CA ILE A 106 14.21 10.70 -12.59
C ILE A 106 14.90 11.60 -11.55
N GLN A 107 14.89 12.92 -11.76
CA GLN A 107 15.32 13.96 -10.82
C GLN A 107 14.62 13.89 -9.44
N GLY A 108 13.31 13.69 -9.39
CA GLY A 108 12.55 13.57 -8.13
C GLY A 108 12.89 12.28 -7.39
N LEU A 109 13.08 11.19 -8.12
CA LEU A 109 13.56 9.91 -7.57
C LEU A 109 14.97 10.07 -6.99
N LEU A 110 15.86 10.77 -7.70
CA LEU A 110 17.23 11.04 -7.28
C LEU A 110 17.28 11.87 -6.00
N GLN A 111 16.52 12.97 -5.93
CA GLN A 111 16.47 13.80 -4.72
C GLN A 111 15.89 13.05 -3.53
N ARG A 112 14.85 12.23 -3.75
CA ARG A 112 14.27 11.36 -2.72
C ARG A 112 15.31 10.38 -2.19
N LEU A 113 16.03 9.71 -3.09
CA LEU A 113 17.03 8.72 -2.70
C LEU A 113 18.28 9.35 -2.07
N GLN A 114 18.65 10.54 -2.52
CA GLN A 114 19.72 11.33 -1.90
C GLN A 114 19.37 11.76 -0.48
N SER A 115 18.09 12.09 -0.24
CA SER A 115 17.61 12.50 1.08
C SER A 115 17.50 11.30 2.04
N ASP A 116 17.09 10.14 1.56
CA ASP A 116 16.98 8.91 2.34
C ASP A 116 17.29 7.66 1.49
N ILE A 117 18.45 7.06 1.73
CA ILE A 117 18.90 5.84 1.03
C ILE A 117 17.95 4.66 1.25
N GLY A 118 17.17 4.66 2.34
CA GLY A 118 16.19 3.62 2.67
C GLY A 118 15.05 3.52 1.65
N GLN A 119 14.82 4.58 0.86
CA GLN A 119 13.80 4.59 -0.19
C GLN A 119 14.11 3.60 -1.33
N VAL A 120 15.35 3.13 -1.46
CA VAL A 120 15.72 2.09 -2.45
C VAL A 120 14.88 0.82 -2.31
N SER A 121 14.46 0.49 -1.08
CA SER A 121 13.66 -0.71 -0.82
C SER A 121 12.21 -0.60 -1.30
N LEU A 122 11.74 0.63 -1.56
CA LEU A 122 10.37 0.89 -2.01
C LEU A 122 10.25 1.00 -3.54
N LEU A 123 11.39 1.00 -4.25
CA LEU A 123 11.39 1.21 -5.69
C LEU A 123 10.69 0.07 -6.44
N GLY A 124 9.80 0.45 -7.35
CA GLY A 124 9.11 -0.44 -8.27
C GLY A 124 9.95 -0.85 -9.47
N GLY A 125 9.37 -1.72 -10.33
CA GLY A 125 10.03 -2.12 -11.58
C GLY A 125 10.31 -0.93 -12.51
N CYS A 126 9.30 -0.07 -12.70
CA CYS A 126 9.40 1.10 -13.58
C CYS A 126 10.45 2.12 -13.10
N GLU A 127 10.53 2.39 -11.80
CA GLU A 127 11.54 3.29 -11.22
C GLU A 127 12.96 2.74 -11.40
N LEU A 128 13.15 1.41 -11.25
CA LEU A 128 14.44 0.77 -11.51
C LEU A 128 14.84 0.80 -12.99
N GLU A 129 13.88 0.67 -13.91
CA GLU A 129 14.12 0.79 -15.35
C GLU A 129 14.60 2.21 -15.69
N LEU A 130 13.89 3.23 -15.19
CA LEU A 130 14.28 4.64 -15.32
C LEU A 130 15.69 4.90 -14.78
N LEU A 131 16.00 4.39 -13.57
CA LEU A 131 17.32 4.54 -12.97
C LEU A 131 18.41 3.80 -13.76
N SER A 132 18.08 2.64 -14.33
CA SER A 132 19.03 1.86 -15.15
C SER A 132 19.29 2.51 -16.52
N ASP A 133 18.31 3.22 -17.09
CA ASP A 133 18.45 3.89 -18.39
C ASP A 133 19.07 5.29 -18.28
N MET A 134 19.22 5.81 -17.06
CA MET A 134 19.65 7.19 -16.83
C MET A 134 21.02 7.52 -17.45
N ASP A 135 21.14 8.75 -17.96
CA ASP A 135 22.42 9.33 -18.37
C ASP A 135 23.02 10.13 -17.20
N PRO A 136 24.11 9.65 -16.57
CA PRO A 136 24.71 10.32 -15.42
C PRO A 136 25.28 11.69 -15.78
N ASP A 137 25.67 11.90 -17.04
CA ASP A 137 26.25 13.16 -17.52
C ASP A 137 25.22 14.29 -17.57
N SER A 138 23.97 13.97 -17.96
CA SER A 138 22.87 14.94 -18.06
C SER A 138 22.34 15.39 -16.70
N LEU A 139 22.56 14.59 -15.65
CA LEU A 139 22.00 14.78 -14.30
C LEU A 139 22.99 15.41 -13.30
N THR A 140 24.21 15.72 -13.73
CA THR A 140 25.24 16.35 -12.88
C THR A 140 24.87 17.75 -12.38
N ASP A 141 23.93 18.43 -13.06
CA ASP A 141 23.38 19.72 -12.63
C ASP A 141 22.55 19.59 -11.32
N ILE A 142 22.01 18.40 -11.07
CA ILE A 142 21.08 18.10 -9.97
C ILE A 142 21.83 17.37 -8.85
N VAL A 143 22.60 16.36 -9.22
CA VAL A 143 23.41 15.57 -8.30
C VAL A 143 24.85 15.67 -8.74
N GLN A 144 25.63 16.43 -7.99
CA GLN A 144 27.04 16.69 -8.30
C GLN A 144 27.90 15.42 -8.22
N ASP A 145 27.45 14.41 -7.48
CA ASP A 145 28.18 13.17 -7.28
C ASP A 145 27.96 12.18 -8.44
N ARG A 146 28.86 12.25 -9.42
CA ARG A 146 28.87 11.37 -10.60
C ARG A 146 29.10 9.91 -10.23
N VAL A 147 29.88 9.66 -9.17
CA VAL A 147 30.24 8.32 -8.71
C VAL A 147 29.03 7.64 -8.08
N PHE A 148 28.19 8.40 -7.37
CA PHE A 148 26.90 7.96 -6.85
C PHE A 148 25.92 7.67 -7.98
N LEU A 149 25.79 8.56 -8.96
CA LEU A 149 24.91 8.37 -10.12
C LEU A 149 25.23 7.07 -10.89
N ASP A 150 26.51 6.82 -11.12
CA ASP A 150 26.99 5.62 -11.82
C ASP A 150 26.72 4.36 -11.01
N GLN A 151 27.05 4.37 -9.71
CA GLN A 151 26.74 3.27 -8.80
C GLN A 151 25.24 3.02 -8.69
N LEU A 152 24.41 4.07 -8.67
CA LEU A 152 22.97 3.95 -8.57
C LEU A 152 22.38 3.32 -9.83
N LYS A 153 22.86 3.73 -11.01
CA LYS A 153 22.51 3.11 -12.29
C LYS A 153 22.87 1.63 -12.31
N GLU A 154 24.12 1.30 -11.98
CA GLU A 154 24.60 -0.09 -11.95
C GLU A 154 23.83 -0.95 -10.93
N ALA A 155 23.61 -0.42 -9.72
CA ALA A 155 22.89 -1.13 -8.67
C ALA A 155 21.43 -1.39 -9.06
N SER A 156 20.76 -0.40 -9.67
CA SER A 156 19.37 -0.54 -10.14
C SER A 156 19.26 -1.58 -11.25
N GLY A 157 20.17 -1.57 -12.23
CA GLY A 157 20.21 -2.57 -13.30
C GLY A 157 20.49 -3.99 -12.80
N ARG A 158 21.41 -4.16 -11.85
CA ARG A 158 21.68 -5.46 -11.22
C ARG A 158 20.47 -5.99 -10.47
N PHE A 159 19.82 -5.14 -9.68
CA PHE A 159 18.66 -5.54 -8.90
C PHE A 159 17.48 -5.96 -9.80
N LEU A 160 17.24 -5.22 -10.89
CA LEU A 160 16.20 -5.57 -11.85
C LEU A 160 16.47 -6.92 -12.50
N SER A 161 17.73 -7.18 -12.87
CA SER A 161 18.17 -8.45 -13.46
C SER A 161 17.97 -9.63 -12.50
N ASP A 162 18.33 -9.46 -11.23
CA ASP A 162 18.15 -10.48 -10.18
C ASP A 162 16.67 -10.78 -9.93
N LYS A 163 15.86 -9.72 -9.82
CA LYS A 163 14.39 -9.82 -9.71
C LYS A 163 13.79 -10.58 -10.90
N ARG A 164 14.23 -10.29 -12.12
CA ARG A 164 13.78 -10.99 -13.33
C ARG A 164 14.19 -12.46 -13.30
N GLN A 165 15.43 -12.76 -12.95
CA GLN A 165 15.94 -14.13 -12.85
C GLN A 165 15.14 -14.94 -11.83
N ALA A 166 14.84 -14.37 -10.65
CA ALA A 166 14.01 -15.01 -9.65
C ALA A 166 12.59 -15.28 -10.18
N GLN A 167 12.02 -14.33 -10.92
CA GLN A 167 10.69 -14.48 -11.53
C GLN A 167 10.66 -15.59 -12.60
N GLU A 168 11.70 -15.68 -13.44
CA GLU A 168 11.87 -16.71 -14.46
C GLU A 168 12.04 -18.10 -13.82
N ALA A 169 12.83 -18.21 -12.75
CA ALA A 169 12.99 -19.45 -11.99
C ALA A 169 11.66 -19.92 -11.36
N MET A 170 10.86 -18.98 -10.83
CA MET A 170 9.54 -19.28 -10.28
C MET A 170 8.56 -19.74 -11.35
N ASP A 171 8.56 -19.14 -12.54
CA ASP A 171 7.74 -19.59 -13.66
C ASP A 171 8.11 -21.01 -14.11
N LEU A 172 9.41 -21.29 -14.21
CA LEU A 172 9.92 -22.62 -14.52
C LEU A 172 9.45 -23.66 -13.49
N LEU A 173 9.54 -23.34 -12.19
CA LEU A 173 9.03 -24.20 -11.12
C LEU A 173 7.52 -24.44 -11.23
N LYS A 174 6.72 -23.41 -11.58
CA LYS A 174 5.28 -23.56 -11.83
C LYS A 174 4.99 -24.47 -13.01
N LEU A 175 5.75 -24.35 -14.10
CA LEU A 175 5.65 -25.23 -15.26
C LEU A 175 5.95 -26.70 -14.89
N TYR A 176 7.05 -26.94 -14.16
CA TYR A 176 7.39 -28.27 -13.67
C TYR A 176 6.34 -28.82 -12.71
N HIS A 177 5.83 -28.02 -11.78
CA HIS A 177 4.79 -28.48 -10.85
C HIS A 177 3.49 -28.83 -11.57
N ARG A 178 3.08 -28.03 -12.56
CA ARG A 178 1.92 -28.34 -13.43
C ARG A 178 2.10 -29.65 -14.19
N GLN A 179 3.30 -29.94 -14.66
CA GLN A 179 3.62 -31.20 -15.35
C GLN A 179 3.78 -32.39 -14.38
N SER A 180 4.33 -32.15 -13.19
CA SER A 180 4.52 -33.15 -12.13
C SER A 180 3.19 -33.61 -11.55
N SER A 181 2.26 -32.69 -11.30
CA SER A 181 0.90 -32.98 -10.84
C SER A 181 0.09 -33.80 -11.85
N GLY A 182 0.46 -33.79 -13.14
CA GLY A 182 -0.11 -34.68 -14.16
C GLY A 182 0.50 -36.08 -14.22
N ILE A 183 1.71 -36.29 -13.68
CA ILE A 183 2.42 -37.57 -13.77
C ILE A 183 2.17 -38.47 -12.54
N VAL A 184 1.88 -37.90 -11.36
CA VAL A 184 1.63 -38.70 -10.15
C VAL A 184 0.28 -39.43 -10.20
N GLU A 185 -0.71 -38.90 -10.92
CA GLU A 185 -2.04 -39.50 -11.03
C GLU A 185 -2.09 -40.71 -11.99
N ALA A 186 -1.16 -40.78 -12.95
CA ALA A 186 -1.11 -41.86 -13.95
C ALA A 186 -0.54 -43.20 -13.44
N LYS A 187 0.11 -43.24 -12.26
CA LYS A 187 0.76 -44.45 -11.71
C LYS A 187 -0.05 -45.22 -10.66
N LYS A 188 -1.25 -44.77 -10.27
CA LYS A 188 -2.09 -45.46 -9.26
C LYS A 188 -3.15 -46.40 -9.83
N GLY A 189 -3.23 -46.57 -11.15
CA GLY A 189 -4.34 -47.26 -11.82
C GLY A 189 -4.00 -48.60 -12.50
N THR A 190 -3.10 -49.44 -11.99
CA THR A 190 -3.02 -50.85 -12.47
C THR A 190 -2.37 -51.77 -11.43
N LEU A 191 -3.14 -52.29 -10.48
CA LEU A 191 -2.90 -53.62 -9.92
C LEU A 191 -4.18 -54.17 -9.25
N ALA A 192 -5.00 -54.84 -10.03
CA ALA A 192 -6.00 -55.79 -9.55
C ALA A 192 -6.21 -56.85 -10.63
N GLN A 193 -5.56 -58.00 -10.46
CA GLN A 193 -6.09 -59.35 -10.74
C GLN A 193 -5.32 -60.35 -9.88
#